data_AF-A0A1H1Q6T6-F1
#
_entry.id   AF-A0A1H1Q6T6-F1
#
_cell.length_a   1.000
_cell.length_b   1.000
_cell.length_c   1.000
_cell.angle_alpha   90.00
_cell.angle_beta   90.00
_cell.angle_gamma   90.00
#
_symmetry.space_group_name_H-M   'P 1'
#
loop_
_entity.id
_entity.type
_entity.pdbx_description
1 polymer ?
#
loop_
_entity_poly.entity_id
_entity_poly.type
_entity_poly.pdbx_seq_one_letter_code
_entity_poly.pdbx_strand_id
1 'polypeptide(L)'
;MAHTLGVNQYGKAESRVVRIVRDTDRHEIRDLNVSTSLRGDFEAAHVTGDQSAVLPTDTQKNTAFAYAKLRGVTSPEDYALALGARLLDACPAAESAQVRVEEYGWDRIGDHSFVRRGGSVRTAAVTVGRDATHVLSGVSGLALLNTTDSEFRGFLKDEFTTLAETGDRVLATSLVARWRHTGADGVDWNASHEAVTATLLRTFAGTYSRALQETLYAMGGAVLHEQPGLAEIRFSAPNLHHFLVDFSGFEVDGLSNDGEVFVAADRPYGLIEAQVTRDDVPPADDAWPAVAGFC
;
A
#
# COMPACT_ATOMS: atom_id res chain seq x y z
N MET A 1 7.28 -30.17 28.03
CA MET A 1 6.45 -29.81 26.86
C MET A 1 7.37 -29.68 25.65
N ALA A 2 7.06 -30.31 24.53
CA ALA A 2 7.79 -30.13 23.28
C ALA A 2 7.19 -28.94 22.51
N HIS A 3 8.03 -28.17 21.85
CA HIS A 3 7.66 -27.05 20.99
C HIS A 3 8.41 -27.17 19.65
N THR A 4 7.82 -26.66 18.58
CA THR A 4 8.38 -26.69 17.22
C THR A 4 8.39 -25.28 16.61
N LEU A 5 9.30 -25.01 15.69
CA LEU A 5 9.34 -23.76 14.95
C LEU A 5 8.20 -23.73 13.90
N GLY A 6 7.46 -22.62 13.85
CA GLY A 6 6.44 -22.37 12.82
C GLY A 6 6.98 -21.56 11.64
N VAL A 7 6.09 -20.81 10.97
CA VAL A 7 6.47 -19.87 9.91
C VAL A 7 7.48 -18.85 10.46
N ASN A 8 8.59 -18.66 9.73
CA ASN A 8 9.65 -17.76 10.12
C ASN A 8 10.14 -16.93 8.92
N GLN A 9 10.68 -15.76 9.21
CA GLN A 9 11.36 -14.91 8.23
C GLN A 9 12.33 -13.98 8.96
N TYR A 10 13.36 -13.52 8.27
CA TYR A 10 14.27 -12.51 8.79
C TYR A 10 14.85 -11.65 7.67
N GLY A 11 15.34 -10.44 8.01
CA GLY A 11 16.04 -9.60 7.05
C GLY A 11 16.35 -8.22 7.58
N LYS A 12 16.54 -7.25 6.68
CA LYS A 12 16.76 -5.84 7.04
C LYS A 12 15.52 -5.01 6.73
N ALA A 13 15.00 -4.31 7.74
CA ALA A 13 13.92 -3.36 7.57
C ALA A 13 14.46 -1.94 7.32
N GLU A 14 13.68 -1.17 6.55
CA GLU A 14 13.74 0.28 6.43
C GLU A 14 15.10 0.89 6.08
N SER A 15 15.80 0.25 5.14
CA SER A 15 17.03 0.82 4.57
C SER A 15 16.69 2.00 3.66
N ARG A 16 17.07 3.21 4.07
CA ARG A 16 16.89 4.44 3.27
C ARG A 16 17.88 4.49 2.11
N VAL A 17 17.38 4.33 0.89
CA VAL A 17 18.18 4.31 -0.33
C VAL A 17 17.80 5.50 -1.20
N VAL A 18 18.72 6.46 -1.36
CA VAL A 18 18.57 7.58 -2.31
C VAL A 18 19.53 7.38 -3.47
N ARG A 19 19.00 7.26 -4.69
CA ARG A 19 19.79 7.15 -5.91
C ARG A 19 19.68 8.46 -6.69
N ILE A 20 20.81 9.13 -6.88
CA ILE A 20 20.93 10.30 -7.75
C ILE A 20 21.68 9.91 -9.03
N VAL A 21 21.10 10.21 -10.19
CA VAL A 21 21.76 10.14 -11.49
C VAL A 21 22.15 11.57 -11.88
N ARG A 22 23.42 11.77 -12.22
CA ARG A 22 24.02 13.10 -12.43
C ARG A 22 25.03 13.09 -13.56
N ASP A 23 24.72 12.31 -14.59
CA ASP A 23 25.57 12.17 -15.78
C ASP A 23 25.43 13.40 -16.71
N THR A 24 24.43 14.25 -16.47
CA THR A 24 24.21 15.56 -17.10
C THR A 24 23.93 16.62 -16.03
N ASP A 25 23.93 17.92 -16.38
CA ASP A 25 23.56 19.01 -15.46
C ASP A 25 22.13 18.86 -14.89
N ARG A 26 21.25 18.15 -15.62
CA ARG A 26 19.89 17.82 -15.19
C ARG A 26 19.91 16.50 -14.41
N HIS A 27 19.91 16.60 -13.09
CA HIS A 27 19.96 15.44 -12.20
C HIS A 27 18.60 14.73 -12.10
N GLU A 28 18.61 13.43 -11.79
CA GLU A 28 17.41 12.65 -11.44
C GLU A 28 17.56 12.04 -10.04
N ILE A 29 16.45 11.84 -9.33
CA ILE A 29 16.43 11.30 -7.97
C ILE A 29 15.36 10.22 -7.81
N ARG A 30 15.72 9.15 -7.10
CA ARG A 30 14.82 8.13 -6.53
C ARG A 30 15.08 8.06 -5.03
N ASP A 31 14.04 8.14 -4.22
CA ASP A 31 14.12 8.08 -2.75
C ASP A 31 13.25 6.95 -2.24
N LEU A 32 13.89 5.92 -1.69
CA LEU A 32 13.27 4.64 -1.36
C LEU A 32 13.42 4.31 0.13
N ASN A 33 12.40 3.68 0.71
CA ASN A 33 12.49 2.90 1.94
C ASN A 33 12.47 1.42 1.60
N VAL A 34 13.55 0.68 1.84
CA VAL A 34 13.69 -0.71 1.38
C VAL A 34 13.75 -1.68 2.55
N SER A 35 12.80 -2.61 2.59
CA SER A 35 12.79 -3.73 3.52
C SER A 35 12.96 -5.05 2.78
N THR A 36 13.77 -5.95 3.34
CA THR A 36 14.10 -7.26 2.77
C THR A 36 13.78 -8.33 3.80
N SER A 37 13.30 -9.48 3.35
CA SER A 37 13.11 -10.66 4.19
C SER A 37 13.30 -11.95 3.40
N LEU A 38 13.96 -12.93 4.02
CA LEU A 38 14.14 -14.30 3.51
C LEU A 38 13.28 -15.27 4.32
N ARG A 39 12.73 -16.28 3.64
CA ARG A 39 11.98 -17.41 4.20
C ARG A 39 12.56 -18.71 3.67
N GLY A 40 12.63 -19.74 4.51
CA GLY A 40 13.17 -21.05 4.15
C GLY A 40 13.59 -21.86 5.38
N ASP A 41 14.53 -22.77 5.18
CA ASP A 41 15.06 -23.64 6.24
C ASP A 41 16.09 -22.89 7.11
N PHE A 42 15.58 -22.31 8.19
CA PHE A 42 16.38 -21.63 9.21
C PHE A 42 16.18 -22.23 10.60
N GLU A 43 15.75 -23.50 10.71
CA GLU A 43 15.45 -24.12 12.01
C GLU A 43 16.70 -24.17 12.92
N ALA A 44 17.85 -24.57 12.37
CA ALA A 44 19.10 -24.65 13.13
C ALA A 44 19.51 -23.30 13.76
N ALA A 45 19.27 -22.19 13.06
CA ALA A 45 19.51 -20.84 13.59
C ALA A 45 18.65 -20.54 14.83
N HIS A 46 17.44 -21.08 14.91
CA HIS A 46 16.51 -20.85 16.03
C HIS A 46 16.72 -21.85 17.17
N VAL A 47 16.96 -23.11 16.86
CA VAL A 47 16.94 -24.21 17.84
C VAL A 47 18.33 -24.43 18.46
N THR A 48 19.39 -24.37 17.66
CA THR A 48 20.77 -24.64 18.11
C THR A 48 21.67 -23.42 18.06
N GLY A 49 21.23 -22.33 17.40
CA GLY A 49 22.03 -21.13 17.18
C GLY A 49 23.07 -21.28 16.07
N ASP A 50 22.93 -22.30 15.21
CA ASP A 50 23.82 -22.46 14.05
C ASP A 50 23.43 -21.45 12.95
N GLN A 51 24.32 -20.48 12.73
CA GLN A 51 24.11 -19.39 11.78
C GLN A 51 24.66 -19.70 10.38
N SER A 52 25.15 -20.91 10.10
CA SER A 52 25.80 -21.27 8.83
C SER A 52 24.93 -21.05 7.58
N ALA A 53 23.61 -21.17 7.71
CA ALA A 53 22.63 -20.92 6.65
C ALA A 53 22.16 -19.46 6.57
N VAL A 54 22.52 -18.61 7.53
CA VAL A 54 21.97 -17.25 7.67
C VAL A 54 22.78 -16.25 6.85
N LEU A 55 22.17 -15.67 5.81
CA LEU A 55 22.69 -14.51 5.11
C LEU A 55 22.54 -13.25 5.99
N PRO A 56 23.63 -12.63 6.48
CA PRO A 56 23.53 -11.56 7.47
C PRO A 56 22.62 -10.42 7.01
N THR A 57 21.81 -9.88 7.91
CA THR A 57 20.91 -8.76 7.58
C THR A 57 21.70 -7.52 7.12
N ASP A 58 22.94 -7.35 7.57
CA ASP A 58 23.84 -6.33 7.05
C ASP A 58 24.24 -6.57 5.57
N THR A 59 24.40 -7.83 5.17
CA THR A 59 24.66 -8.18 3.76
C THR A 59 23.44 -7.87 2.89
N GLN A 60 22.23 -8.11 3.37
CA GLN A 60 20.99 -7.73 2.66
C GLN A 60 20.91 -6.22 2.45
N LYS A 61 21.19 -5.42 3.50
CA LYS A 61 21.31 -3.95 3.44
C LYS A 61 22.35 -3.51 2.39
N ASN A 62 23.57 -4.06 2.45
CA ASN A 62 24.65 -3.71 1.54
C ASN A 62 24.27 -4.05 0.09
N THR A 63 23.58 -5.17 -0.13
CA THR A 63 23.07 -5.58 -1.44
C THR A 63 22.05 -4.58 -1.98
N ALA A 64 21.11 -4.09 -1.15
CA ALA A 64 20.15 -3.06 -1.55
C ALA A 64 20.84 -1.79 -2.09
N PHE A 65 21.81 -1.25 -1.34
CA PHE A 65 22.59 -0.09 -1.79
C PHE A 65 23.38 -0.35 -3.07
N ALA A 66 24.05 -1.50 -3.16
CA ALA A 66 24.83 -1.87 -4.35
C ALA A 66 23.93 -2.03 -5.59
N TYR A 67 22.75 -2.64 -5.43
CA TYR A 67 21.84 -2.91 -6.54
C TYR A 67 21.20 -1.64 -7.09
N ALA A 68 20.94 -0.64 -6.25
CA ALA A 68 20.46 0.67 -6.73
C ALA A 68 21.47 1.34 -7.68
N LYS A 69 22.77 1.03 -7.57
CA LYS A 69 23.81 1.48 -8.51
C LYS A 69 24.00 0.53 -9.69
N LEU A 70 24.10 -0.77 -9.45
CA LEU A 70 24.42 -1.78 -10.47
C LEU A 70 23.29 -2.00 -11.47
N ARG A 71 22.04 -1.95 -11.02
CA ARG A 71 20.84 -2.17 -11.85
C ARG A 71 20.08 -0.89 -12.16
N GLY A 72 20.27 0.16 -11.36
CA GLY A 72 19.43 1.36 -11.42
C GLY A 72 18.06 1.14 -10.79
N VAL A 73 17.18 2.13 -10.93
CA VAL A 73 15.80 2.11 -10.40
C VAL A 73 14.87 2.72 -11.45
N THR A 74 14.43 1.91 -12.41
CA THR A 74 13.42 2.26 -13.41
C THR A 74 12.04 2.41 -12.77
N SER A 75 11.69 1.45 -11.91
CA SER A 75 10.55 1.46 -11.00
C SER A 75 10.92 0.77 -9.68
N PRO A 76 10.14 0.99 -8.60
CA PRO A 76 10.26 0.22 -7.36
C PRO A 76 10.13 -1.29 -7.55
N GLU A 77 9.25 -1.73 -8.46
CA GLU A 77 8.98 -3.14 -8.77
C GLU A 77 10.19 -3.82 -9.45
N ASP A 78 10.76 -3.21 -10.50
CA ASP A 78 11.94 -3.75 -11.19
C ASP A 78 13.15 -3.85 -10.26
N TYR A 79 13.34 -2.81 -9.44
CA TYR A 79 14.39 -2.80 -8.43
C TYR A 79 14.19 -3.91 -7.39
N ALA A 80 12.94 -4.10 -6.93
CA ALA A 80 12.59 -5.14 -5.97
C ALA A 80 12.74 -6.55 -6.54
N LEU A 81 12.34 -6.77 -7.81
CA LEU A 81 12.57 -8.02 -8.55
C LEU A 81 14.05 -8.36 -8.64
N ALA A 82 14.88 -7.39 -9.07
CA ALA A 82 16.32 -7.61 -9.22
C ALA A 82 17.01 -7.88 -7.88
N LEU A 83 16.63 -7.15 -6.82
CA LEU A 83 17.17 -7.37 -5.47
C LEU A 83 16.72 -8.70 -4.89
N GLY A 84 15.43 -9.04 -5.00
CA GLY A 84 14.87 -10.30 -4.50
C GLY A 84 15.54 -11.51 -5.14
N ALA A 85 15.67 -11.52 -6.47
CA ALA A 85 16.36 -12.58 -7.19
C ALA A 85 17.81 -12.75 -6.73
N ARG A 86 18.54 -11.65 -6.49
CA ARG A 86 19.91 -11.70 -5.98
C ARG A 86 19.99 -12.29 -4.58
N LEU A 87 19.09 -11.89 -3.68
CA LEU A 87 19.10 -12.37 -2.30
C LEU A 87 18.76 -13.87 -2.24
N LEU A 88 17.81 -14.31 -3.07
CA LEU A 88 17.44 -15.72 -3.19
C LEU A 88 18.58 -16.58 -3.77
N ASP A 89 19.33 -16.06 -4.74
CA ASP A 89 20.56 -16.67 -5.24
C ASP A 89 21.67 -16.73 -4.17
N ALA A 90 21.82 -15.66 -3.38
CA ALA A 90 22.84 -15.57 -2.32
C ALA A 90 22.63 -16.52 -1.14
N CYS A 91 21.38 -16.94 -0.89
CA CYS A 91 21.00 -17.72 0.28
C CYS A 91 20.32 -19.03 -0.17
N PRO A 92 21.09 -20.11 -0.36
CA PRO A 92 20.56 -21.40 -0.82
C PRO A 92 19.49 -21.99 0.10
N ALA A 93 19.58 -21.74 1.41
CA ALA A 93 18.58 -22.19 2.40
C ALA A 93 17.25 -21.41 2.32
N ALA A 94 17.22 -20.28 1.61
CA ALA A 94 15.99 -19.54 1.37
C ALA A 94 15.20 -20.16 0.20
N GLU A 95 13.89 -20.30 0.41
CA GLU A 95 12.88 -20.69 -0.58
C GLU A 95 12.24 -19.47 -1.23
N SER A 96 12.18 -18.34 -0.51
CA SER A 96 11.72 -17.07 -1.07
C SER A 96 12.42 -15.86 -0.46
N ALA A 97 12.46 -14.79 -1.23
CA ALA A 97 12.90 -13.46 -0.83
C ALA A 97 11.77 -12.45 -1.12
N GLN A 98 11.31 -11.75 -0.09
CA GLN A 98 10.39 -10.64 -0.25
C GLN A 98 11.14 -9.32 -0.08
N VAL A 99 10.95 -8.42 -1.04
CA VAL A 99 11.45 -7.05 -1.02
C VAL A 99 10.27 -6.09 -1.04
N ARG A 100 10.15 -5.26 -0.02
CA ARG A 100 9.15 -4.19 0.08
C ARG A 100 9.84 -2.84 -0.10
N VAL A 101 9.30 -2.02 -0.99
CA VAL A 101 9.83 -0.72 -1.35
C VAL A 101 8.73 0.31 -1.23
N GLU A 102 8.99 1.35 -0.43
CA GLU A 102 8.22 2.59 -0.49
C GLU A 102 9.01 3.59 -1.32
N GLU A 103 8.39 4.19 -2.33
CA GLU A 103 8.97 5.29 -3.10
C GLU A 103 8.28 6.58 -2.71
N TYR A 104 9.10 7.60 -2.48
CA TYR A 104 8.60 8.92 -2.19
C TYR A 104 8.91 9.90 -3.32
N GLY A 105 7.84 10.53 -3.81
CA GLY A 105 7.92 11.43 -4.95
C GLY A 105 8.69 12.71 -4.67
N TRP A 106 9.31 13.24 -5.72
CA TRP A 106 9.98 14.54 -5.72
C TRP A 106 9.59 15.30 -6.98
N ASP A 107 9.13 16.53 -6.80
CA ASP A 107 8.83 17.45 -7.90
C ASP A 107 10.05 18.34 -8.16
N ARG A 108 10.42 18.44 -9.43
CA ARG A 108 11.58 19.23 -9.85
C ARG A 108 11.25 20.73 -9.80
N ILE A 109 12.12 21.51 -9.19
CA ILE A 109 12.05 22.99 -9.14
C ILE A 109 13.32 23.67 -9.69
N GLY A 110 14.23 22.89 -10.28
CA GLY A 110 15.44 23.33 -10.97
C GLY A 110 16.21 22.15 -11.56
N ASP A 111 17.39 22.36 -12.14
CA ASP A 111 18.17 21.27 -12.76
C ASP A 111 18.60 20.18 -11.77
N HIS A 112 18.83 20.57 -10.52
CA HIS A 112 19.26 19.70 -9.42
C HIS A 112 18.60 20.07 -8.08
N SER A 113 17.42 20.70 -8.14
CA SER A 113 16.63 21.14 -6.97
C SER A 113 15.23 20.52 -7.03
N PHE A 114 14.76 20.03 -5.89
CA PHE A 114 13.51 19.28 -5.78
C PHE A 114 12.74 19.66 -4.51
N VAL A 115 11.41 19.58 -4.58
CA VAL A 115 10.50 19.64 -3.43
C VAL A 115 9.83 18.28 -3.25
N ARG A 116 9.63 17.86 -2.00
CA ARG A 116 9.01 16.57 -1.70
C ARG A 116 7.55 16.59 -2.14
N ARG A 117 7.16 15.66 -3.01
CA ARG A 117 5.75 15.43 -3.34
C ARG A 117 5.08 14.76 -2.14
N GLY A 118 4.07 15.42 -1.58
CA GLY A 118 3.23 14.88 -0.50
C GLY A 118 1.95 14.23 -1.02
N GLY A 119 1.11 13.76 -0.09
CA GLY A 119 -0.26 13.32 -0.39
C GLY A 119 -0.45 11.83 -0.65
N SER A 120 0.61 11.08 -0.93
CA SER A 120 0.62 9.62 -0.91
C SER A 120 2.05 9.06 -1.03
N VAL A 121 2.22 7.77 -0.77
CA VAL A 121 3.47 7.02 -0.95
C VAL A 121 3.21 5.85 -1.90
N ARG A 122 4.02 5.72 -2.95
CA ARG A 122 3.97 4.54 -3.83
C ARG A 122 4.62 3.37 -3.12
N THR A 123 4.01 2.19 -3.24
CA THR A 123 4.55 0.97 -2.64
C THR A 123 4.70 -0.13 -3.68
N ALA A 124 5.70 -0.98 -3.49
CA ALA A 124 5.87 -2.23 -4.19
C ALA A 124 6.26 -3.32 -3.17
N ALA A 125 5.71 -4.52 -3.30
CA ALA A 125 6.14 -5.70 -2.57
C ALA A 125 6.30 -6.85 -3.55
N VAL A 126 7.52 -7.35 -3.69
CA VAL A 126 7.86 -8.43 -4.61
C VAL A 126 8.32 -9.63 -3.80
N THR A 127 7.63 -10.75 -3.95
CA THR A 127 8.06 -12.05 -3.43
C THR A 127 8.63 -12.85 -4.60
N VAL A 128 9.94 -13.08 -4.60
CA VAL A 128 10.60 -14.00 -5.53
C VAL A 128 10.75 -15.34 -4.81
N GLY A 129 10.07 -16.37 -5.28
CA GLY A 129 10.23 -17.76 -4.86
C GLY A 129 11.04 -18.56 -5.88
N ARG A 130 11.31 -19.83 -5.58
CA ARG A 130 11.99 -20.75 -6.51
C ARG A 130 11.15 -21.08 -7.74
N ASP A 131 9.84 -21.23 -7.56
CA ASP A 131 8.91 -21.66 -8.62
C ASP A 131 7.95 -20.56 -9.10
N ALA A 132 7.77 -19.50 -8.30
CA ALA A 132 6.82 -18.43 -8.59
C ALA A 132 7.36 -17.07 -8.17
N THR A 133 6.93 -16.03 -8.87
CA THR A 133 7.19 -14.63 -8.50
C THR A 133 5.85 -13.90 -8.41
N HIS A 134 5.69 -13.13 -7.33
CA HIS A 134 4.51 -12.31 -7.10
C HIS A 134 4.90 -10.85 -6.96
N VAL A 135 4.20 -9.98 -7.68
CA VAL A 135 4.40 -8.52 -7.63
C VAL A 135 3.11 -7.87 -7.15
N LEU A 136 3.22 -7.15 -6.04
CA LEU A 136 2.21 -6.23 -5.55
C LEU A 136 2.69 -4.81 -5.78
N SER A 137 1.86 -3.98 -6.40
CA SER A 137 2.04 -2.52 -6.42
C SER A 137 0.97 -1.88 -5.53
N GLY A 138 1.18 -0.64 -5.12
CA GLY A 138 0.21 0.01 -4.26
C GLY A 138 0.43 1.49 -4.03
N VAL A 139 -0.50 2.07 -3.28
CA VAL A 139 -0.45 3.43 -2.75
C VAL A 139 -0.88 3.42 -1.29
N SER A 140 -0.21 4.19 -0.45
CA SER A 140 -0.56 4.39 0.95
C SER A 140 -0.66 5.88 1.29
N GLY A 141 -1.48 6.19 2.30
CA GLY A 141 -1.65 7.57 2.77
C GLY A 141 -2.38 8.48 1.78
N LEU A 142 -3.11 7.92 0.82
CA LEU A 142 -3.85 8.70 -0.18
C LEU A 142 -5.11 9.28 0.47
N ALA A 143 -5.02 10.54 0.91
CA ALA A 143 -6.15 11.23 1.53
C ALA A 143 -7.17 11.65 0.46
N LEU A 144 -8.42 11.19 0.61
CA LEU A 144 -9.55 11.48 -0.27
C LEU A 144 -10.72 12.03 0.56
N LEU A 145 -11.46 12.99 0.00
CA LEU A 145 -12.63 13.57 0.65
C LEU A 145 -13.68 13.99 -0.39
N ASN A 146 -14.92 13.55 -0.20
CA ASN A 146 -16.11 14.12 -0.82
C ASN A 146 -16.89 14.89 0.25
N THR A 147 -17.31 16.12 -0.06
CA THR A 147 -18.06 16.98 0.88
C THR A 147 -19.56 16.68 0.91
N THR A 148 -20.07 15.94 -0.07
CA THR A 148 -21.47 15.53 -0.24
C THR A 148 -21.52 14.23 -1.07
N ASP A 149 -22.69 13.86 -1.61
CA ASP A 149 -22.92 12.65 -2.41
C ASP A 149 -22.53 11.36 -1.69
N SER A 150 -22.68 11.38 -0.36
CA SER A 150 -22.45 10.25 0.52
C SER A 150 -23.56 10.19 1.55
N GLU A 151 -24.17 9.02 1.71
CA GLU A 151 -25.21 8.78 2.70
C GLU A 151 -24.83 7.61 3.62
N PHE A 152 -25.63 7.42 4.67
CA PHE A 152 -25.58 6.23 5.51
C PHE A 152 -26.91 6.03 6.24
N ARG A 153 -27.68 5.05 5.78
CA ARG A 153 -29.03 4.74 6.27
C ARG A 153 -29.39 3.29 5.99
N GLY A 154 -30.47 2.80 6.61
CA GLY A 154 -30.94 1.43 6.50
C GLY A 154 -30.07 0.42 7.24
N PHE A 155 -29.21 0.87 8.16
CA PHE A 155 -28.35 -0.01 8.95
C PHE A 155 -29.14 -0.69 10.08
N LEU A 156 -28.59 -1.82 10.55
CA LEU A 156 -29.11 -2.55 11.72
C LEU A 156 -29.07 -1.65 12.96
N LYS A 157 -30.15 -1.63 13.73
CA LYS A 157 -30.27 -0.87 14.98
C LYS A 157 -30.51 -1.84 16.14
N ASP A 158 -29.69 -1.75 17.17
CA ASP A 158 -29.81 -2.47 18.44
C ASP A 158 -29.92 -1.49 19.62
N GLU A 159 -29.91 -2.00 20.86
CA GLU A 159 -29.98 -1.19 22.08
C GLU A 159 -28.80 -0.23 22.29
N PHE A 160 -27.69 -0.37 21.55
CA PHE A 160 -26.51 0.50 21.64
C PHE A 160 -26.39 1.49 20.47
N THR A 161 -27.33 1.44 19.52
CA THR A 161 -27.26 2.25 18.30
C THR A 161 -27.81 3.66 18.53
N THR A 162 -26.92 4.64 18.67
CA THR A 162 -27.26 6.08 18.77
C THR A 162 -27.06 6.85 17.48
N LEU A 163 -26.39 6.25 16.49
CA LEU A 163 -26.07 6.90 15.23
C LEU A 163 -27.36 7.26 14.47
N ALA A 164 -27.51 8.54 14.14
CA ALA A 164 -28.57 9.00 13.27
C ALA A 164 -28.27 8.62 11.81
N GLU A 165 -29.32 8.23 11.09
CA GLU A 165 -29.24 8.06 9.64
C GLU A 165 -29.08 9.42 8.97
N THR A 166 -28.33 9.46 7.87
CA THR A 166 -28.18 10.67 7.06
C THR A 166 -28.29 10.36 5.57
N GLY A 167 -28.90 11.30 4.83
CA GLY A 167 -28.93 11.31 3.37
C GLY A 167 -27.79 12.11 2.73
N ASP A 168 -27.01 12.84 3.54
CA ASP A 168 -25.84 13.59 3.09
C ASP A 168 -24.80 13.73 4.22
N ARG A 169 -23.52 13.51 3.90
CA ARG A 169 -22.39 13.65 4.82
C ARG A 169 -21.08 13.78 4.07
N VAL A 170 -20.07 14.29 4.75
CA VAL A 170 -18.68 14.15 4.33
C VAL A 170 -18.27 12.68 4.33
N LEU A 171 -17.56 12.25 3.29
CA LEU A 171 -16.84 10.98 3.23
C LEU A 171 -15.36 11.26 3.07
N ALA A 172 -14.56 10.95 4.09
CA ALA A 172 -13.11 11.12 4.03
C ALA A 172 -12.39 9.83 4.40
N THR A 173 -11.27 9.56 3.73
CA THR A 173 -10.42 8.40 4.02
C THR A 173 -8.95 8.69 3.75
N SER A 174 -8.06 7.96 4.42
CA SER A 174 -6.64 7.86 4.06
C SER A 174 -6.41 6.47 3.47
N LEU A 175 -6.65 6.35 2.17
CA LEU A 175 -6.69 5.08 1.48
C LEU A 175 -5.32 4.39 1.45
N VAL A 176 -5.32 3.10 1.78
CA VAL A 176 -4.27 2.16 1.41
C VAL A 176 -4.85 1.21 0.38
N ALA A 177 -4.26 1.16 -0.81
CA ALA A 177 -4.65 0.24 -1.88
C ALA A 177 -3.43 -0.55 -2.36
N ARG A 178 -3.57 -1.87 -2.51
CA ARG A 178 -2.54 -2.77 -3.03
C ARG A 178 -3.14 -3.71 -4.04
N TRP A 179 -2.52 -3.84 -5.21
CA TRP A 179 -3.00 -4.72 -6.27
C TRP A 179 -1.92 -5.70 -6.69
N ARG A 180 -2.35 -6.92 -6.98
CA ARG A 180 -1.49 -8.00 -7.47
C ARG A 180 -1.54 -8.08 -8.98
N HIS A 181 -0.37 -8.11 -9.60
CA HIS A 181 -0.24 -8.36 -11.03
C HIS A 181 -0.32 -9.86 -11.33
N THR A 182 -0.86 -10.22 -12.49
CA THR A 182 -0.97 -11.61 -12.96
C THR A 182 0.38 -12.19 -13.40
N GLY A 183 1.37 -11.34 -13.70
CA GLY A 183 2.73 -11.72 -14.06
C GLY A 183 3.69 -10.52 -13.97
N ALA A 184 4.97 -10.77 -14.29
CA ALA A 184 6.03 -9.75 -14.24
C ALA A 184 6.67 -9.42 -15.59
N ASP A 185 6.39 -10.22 -16.62
CA ASP A 185 7.05 -10.09 -17.92
C ASP A 185 6.49 -8.92 -18.73
N GLY A 186 7.37 -8.00 -19.13
CA GLY A 186 7.04 -6.89 -20.03
C GLY A 186 6.06 -5.86 -19.46
N VAL A 187 5.85 -5.83 -18.15
CA VAL A 187 4.93 -4.89 -17.50
C VAL A 187 5.58 -3.50 -17.39
N ASP A 188 4.89 -2.48 -17.89
CA ASP A 188 5.24 -1.09 -17.57
C ASP A 188 4.62 -0.72 -16.20
N TRP A 189 5.40 -0.91 -15.15
CA TRP A 189 4.98 -0.67 -13.77
C TRP A 189 4.57 0.79 -13.52
N ASN A 190 5.23 1.74 -14.18
CA ASN A 190 4.95 3.16 -13.99
C ASN A 190 3.61 3.51 -14.63
N ALA A 191 3.39 3.09 -15.87
CA ALA A 191 2.12 3.31 -16.56
C ALA A 191 0.95 2.61 -15.84
N SER A 192 1.15 1.37 -15.37
CA SER A 192 0.14 0.65 -14.59
C SER A 192 -0.20 1.38 -13.28
N HIS A 193 0.80 1.85 -12.53
CA HIS A 193 0.59 2.58 -11.28
C HIS A 193 -0.18 3.90 -11.50
N GLU A 194 0.20 4.66 -12.52
CA GLU A 194 -0.49 5.90 -12.90
C GLU A 194 -1.94 5.63 -13.30
N ALA A 195 -2.18 4.61 -14.13
CA ALA A 195 -3.52 4.24 -14.59
C ALA A 195 -4.41 3.79 -13.43
N VAL A 196 -3.93 2.89 -12.57
CA VAL A 196 -4.69 2.44 -11.38
C VAL A 196 -5.02 3.62 -10.48
N THR A 197 -4.05 4.47 -10.17
CA THR A 197 -4.27 5.64 -9.30
C THR A 197 -5.31 6.59 -9.90
N ALA A 198 -5.23 6.87 -11.21
CA ALA A 198 -6.21 7.71 -11.90
C ALA A 198 -7.62 7.11 -11.85
N THR A 199 -7.76 5.79 -12.01
CA THR A 199 -9.04 5.08 -11.94
C THR A 199 -9.61 5.08 -10.52
N LEU A 200 -8.78 4.89 -9.49
CA LEU A 200 -9.19 5.02 -8.09
C LEU A 200 -9.76 6.42 -7.79
N LEU A 201 -9.02 7.47 -8.17
CA LEU A 201 -9.44 8.86 -7.95
C LEU A 201 -10.75 9.20 -8.70
N ARG A 202 -10.82 8.84 -9.98
CA ARG A 202 -12.01 9.07 -10.81
C ARG A 202 -13.23 8.34 -10.27
N THR A 203 -13.06 7.10 -9.83
CA THR A 203 -14.17 6.28 -9.30
C THR A 203 -14.64 6.78 -7.94
N PHE A 204 -13.73 7.17 -7.04
CA PHE A 204 -14.09 7.76 -5.74
C PHE A 204 -14.89 9.06 -5.92
N ALA A 205 -14.44 9.95 -6.81
CA ALA A 205 -15.11 11.21 -7.09
C ALA A 205 -16.45 11.05 -7.83
N GLY A 206 -16.59 10.03 -8.68
CA GLY A 206 -17.78 9.80 -9.50
C GLY A 206 -18.85 8.89 -8.87
N THR A 207 -18.61 8.32 -7.70
CA THR A 207 -19.54 7.38 -7.05
C THR A 207 -20.38 8.10 -6.01
N TYR A 208 -21.70 8.11 -6.19
CA TYR A 208 -22.62 8.39 -5.09
C TYR A 208 -22.54 7.25 -4.07
N SER A 209 -22.06 7.54 -2.87
CA SER A 209 -21.66 6.54 -1.88
C SER A 209 -22.79 6.24 -0.89
N ARG A 210 -23.45 5.08 -0.98
CA ARG A 210 -24.40 4.65 0.08
C ARG A 210 -23.70 4.09 1.31
N ALA A 211 -22.48 3.61 1.13
CA ALA A 211 -21.59 3.15 2.18
C ALA A 211 -20.14 3.12 1.67
N LEU A 212 -19.15 3.26 2.55
CA LEU A 212 -17.74 3.18 2.14
C LEU A 212 -17.41 1.80 1.56
N GLN A 213 -18.04 0.73 2.04
CA GLN A 213 -17.96 -0.62 1.47
C GLN A 213 -18.28 -0.65 -0.02
N GLU A 214 -19.38 0.01 -0.42
CA GLU A 214 -19.80 0.09 -1.82
C GLU A 214 -18.79 0.85 -2.68
N THR A 215 -18.30 1.98 -2.16
CA THR A 215 -17.29 2.80 -2.85
C THR A 215 -16.01 1.99 -3.10
N LEU A 216 -15.52 1.23 -2.11
CA LEU A 216 -14.35 0.37 -2.29
C LEU A 216 -14.59 -0.74 -3.33
N TYR A 217 -15.78 -1.35 -3.32
CA TYR A 217 -16.13 -2.37 -4.33
C TYR A 217 -16.17 -1.77 -5.74
N ALA A 218 -16.78 -0.59 -5.90
CA ALA A 218 -16.82 0.12 -7.18
C ALA A 218 -15.41 0.48 -7.67
N MET A 219 -14.55 1.02 -6.79
CA MET A 219 -13.16 1.34 -7.10
C MET A 219 -12.37 0.10 -7.54
N GLY A 220 -12.48 -1.01 -6.80
CA GLY A 220 -11.78 -2.25 -7.15
C GLY A 220 -12.29 -2.85 -8.46
N GLY A 221 -13.60 -2.85 -8.69
CA GLY A 221 -14.21 -3.33 -9.93
C GLY A 221 -13.77 -2.51 -11.14
N ALA A 222 -13.73 -1.18 -11.04
CA ALA A 222 -13.26 -0.30 -12.11
C ALA A 222 -11.78 -0.55 -12.44
N VAL A 223 -10.93 -0.68 -11.41
CA VAL A 223 -9.50 -1.00 -11.59
C VAL A 223 -9.31 -2.31 -12.32
N LEU A 224 -9.97 -3.39 -11.88
CA LEU A 224 -9.85 -4.69 -12.54
C LEU A 224 -10.47 -4.65 -13.95
N HIS A 225 -11.53 -3.89 -14.19
CA HIS A 225 -12.08 -3.77 -15.55
C HIS A 225 -11.08 -3.12 -16.52
N GLU A 226 -10.42 -2.04 -16.10
CA GLU A 226 -9.54 -1.23 -16.97
C GLU A 226 -8.10 -1.76 -17.05
N GLN A 227 -7.67 -2.63 -16.13
CA GLN A 227 -6.31 -3.18 -16.07
C GLN A 227 -6.34 -4.72 -16.13
N PRO A 228 -6.34 -5.31 -17.33
CA PRO A 228 -6.35 -6.77 -17.53
C PRO A 228 -5.17 -7.51 -16.87
N GLY A 229 -4.03 -6.85 -16.70
CA GLY A 229 -2.84 -7.40 -16.04
C GLY A 229 -2.96 -7.56 -14.52
N LEU A 230 -4.09 -7.21 -13.91
CA LEU A 230 -4.30 -7.29 -12.46
C LEU A 230 -5.24 -8.43 -12.08
N ALA A 231 -4.90 -9.14 -11.01
CA ALA A 231 -5.64 -10.28 -10.49
C ALA A 231 -6.62 -9.88 -9.38
N GLU A 232 -6.16 -9.04 -8.47
CA GLU A 232 -6.91 -8.61 -7.29
C GLU A 232 -6.39 -7.26 -6.79
N ILE A 233 -7.24 -6.55 -6.05
CA ILE A 233 -6.91 -5.32 -5.33
C ILE A 233 -7.52 -5.37 -3.93
N ARG A 234 -6.72 -4.98 -2.93
CA ARG A 234 -7.10 -4.93 -1.52
C ARG A 234 -7.02 -3.50 -1.01
N PHE A 235 -8.00 -3.14 -0.20
CA PHE A 235 -8.15 -1.82 0.39
C PHE A 235 -8.18 -1.91 1.92
N SER A 236 -7.53 -0.95 2.57
CA SER A 236 -7.84 -0.55 3.95
C SER A 236 -8.15 0.95 3.92
N ALA A 237 -9.36 1.29 4.36
CA ALA A 237 -9.93 2.62 4.25
C ALA A 237 -10.55 3.03 5.59
N PRO A 238 -9.81 3.78 6.43
CA PRO A 238 -10.41 4.38 7.60
C PRO A 238 -11.44 5.43 7.17
N ASN A 239 -12.63 5.44 7.77
CA ASN A 239 -13.59 6.52 7.64
C ASN A 239 -13.19 7.64 8.62
N LEU A 240 -12.54 8.67 8.08
CA LEU A 240 -12.06 9.82 8.84
C LEU A 240 -13.24 10.76 9.14
N HIS A 241 -13.75 10.68 10.36
CA HIS A 241 -14.99 11.36 10.73
C HIS A 241 -14.87 12.88 10.71
N HIS A 242 -15.76 13.50 9.95
CA HIS A 242 -16.03 14.93 9.97
C HIS A 242 -17.42 15.13 10.55
N PHE A 243 -17.50 15.36 11.86
CA PHE A 243 -18.77 15.53 12.56
C PHE A 243 -19.27 16.95 12.39
N LEU A 244 -20.51 17.11 11.92
CA LEU A 244 -21.15 18.42 11.87
C LEU A 244 -21.23 18.99 13.29
N VAL A 245 -20.75 20.22 13.49
CA VAL A 245 -20.80 20.84 14.81
C VAL A 245 -22.25 21.21 15.15
N ASP A 246 -22.74 20.74 16.29
CA ASP A 246 -24.04 21.13 16.81
C ASP A 246 -23.99 22.54 17.42
N PHE A 247 -24.72 23.48 16.81
CA PHE A 247 -24.83 24.85 17.29
C PHE A 247 -26.06 25.09 18.18
N SER A 248 -26.91 24.09 18.41
CA SER A 248 -28.17 24.26 19.17
C SER A 248 -27.98 24.70 20.62
N GLY A 249 -26.78 24.51 21.18
CA GLY A 249 -26.42 24.98 22.52
C GLY A 249 -25.95 26.43 22.59
N PHE A 250 -25.80 27.14 21.46
CA PHE A 250 -25.33 28.54 21.44
C PHE A 250 -26.50 29.52 21.37
N GLU A 251 -26.48 30.52 22.25
CA GLU A 251 -27.49 31.59 22.30
C GLU A 251 -27.08 32.78 21.42
N VAL A 252 -26.91 32.55 20.12
CA VAL A 252 -26.55 33.57 19.13
C VAL A 252 -27.60 33.63 18.03
N ASP A 253 -28.25 34.78 17.88
CA ASP A 253 -29.31 34.97 16.89
C ASP A 253 -28.83 34.68 15.46
N GLY A 254 -29.56 33.81 14.76
CA GLY A 254 -29.31 33.46 13.36
C GLY A 254 -28.16 32.48 13.13
N LEU A 255 -27.59 31.88 14.18
CA LEU A 255 -26.53 30.87 14.03
C LEU A 255 -27.12 29.49 13.71
N SER A 256 -26.92 29.01 12.48
CA SER A 256 -27.18 27.63 12.04
C SER A 256 -25.90 26.99 11.47
N ASN A 257 -25.90 25.66 11.31
CA ASN A 257 -24.82 24.94 10.64
C ASN A 257 -25.40 24.04 9.55
N ASP A 258 -25.53 24.59 8.34
CA ASP A 258 -26.15 23.93 7.20
C ASP A 258 -25.14 23.10 6.39
N GLY A 259 -24.33 22.29 7.09
CA GLY A 259 -23.30 21.46 6.47
C GLY A 259 -21.97 22.17 6.22
N GLU A 260 -21.62 23.17 7.03
CA GLU A 260 -20.49 24.08 6.76
C GLU A 260 -19.32 23.89 7.71
N VAL A 261 -19.59 23.65 9.00
CA VAL A 261 -18.57 23.59 10.05
C VAL A 261 -18.50 22.20 10.65
N PHE A 262 -17.32 21.56 10.59
CA PHE A 262 -17.10 20.19 11.03
C PHE A 262 -15.93 20.06 12.00
N VAL A 263 -16.03 19.12 12.94
CA VAL A 263 -14.87 18.58 13.67
C VAL A 263 -14.29 17.41 12.88
N ALA A 264 -13.07 17.57 12.38
CA ALA A 264 -12.28 16.47 11.84
C ALA A 264 -11.63 15.71 13.02
N ALA A 265 -12.25 14.60 13.44
CA ALA A 265 -11.74 13.80 14.53
C ALA A 265 -10.51 13.00 14.09
N ASP A 266 -9.51 12.90 14.96
CA ASP A 266 -8.34 12.04 14.76
C ASP A 266 -8.67 10.58 15.06
N ARG A 267 -9.34 10.31 16.20
CA ARG A 267 -9.76 8.98 16.66
C ARG A 267 -11.05 9.05 17.50
N PRO A 268 -11.83 7.94 17.61
CA PRO A 268 -11.71 6.71 16.82
C PRO A 268 -12.15 6.94 15.36
N TYR A 269 -11.90 5.97 14.49
CA TYR A 269 -12.38 5.94 13.12
C TYR A 269 -12.98 4.58 12.80
N GLY A 270 -14.00 4.53 11.95
CA GLY A 270 -14.43 3.27 11.34
C GLY A 270 -13.31 2.76 10.43
N LEU A 271 -13.06 1.44 10.40
CA LEU A 271 -12.09 0.83 9.49
C LEU A 271 -12.82 -0.13 8.56
N ILE A 272 -12.80 0.17 7.26
CA ILE A 272 -13.47 -0.63 6.25
C ILE A 272 -12.40 -1.22 5.34
N GLU A 273 -12.52 -2.52 5.10
CA GLU A 273 -11.53 -3.30 4.38
C GLU A 273 -12.24 -4.17 3.35
N ALA A 274 -11.68 -4.23 2.15
CA ALA A 274 -12.29 -4.97 1.04
C ALA A 274 -11.23 -5.49 0.08
N GLN A 275 -11.47 -6.70 -0.43
CA GLN A 275 -10.74 -7.28 -1.55
C GLN A 275 -11.71 -7.45 -2.71
N VAL A 276 -11.29 -6.99 -3.87
CA VAL A 276 -11.95 -7.30 -5.14
C VAL A 276 -10.98 -8.16 -5.93
N THR A 277 -11.43 -9.35 -6.32
CA THR A 277 -10.63 -10.34 -7.07
C THR A 277 -11.37 -10.74 -8.33
N ARG A 278 -10.62 -11.09 -9.37
CA ARG A 278 -11.20 -11.88 -10.46
C ARG A 278 -11.46 -13.31 -10.01
N ASP A 279 -12.41 -13.96 -10.67
CA ASP A 279 -12.78 -15.36 -10.46
C ASP A 279 -12.02 -16.32 -11.39
N ASP A 280 -11.25 -15.81 -12.35
CA ASP A 280 -10.49 -16.56 -13.35
C ASP A 280 -8.97 -16.63 -13.06
N VAL A 281 -8.51 -16.11 -11.92
CA VAL A 281 -7.10 -16.11 -11.53
C VAL A 281 -6.87 -16.97 -10.28
N PRO A 282 -5.82 -17.83 -10.26
CA PRO A 282 -5.48 -18.58 -9.06
C PRO A 282 -5.19 -17.69 -7.83
N PRO A 283 -5.51 -18.18 -6.62
CA PRO A 283 -5.02 -17.58 -5.38
C PRO A 283 -3.49 -17.51 -5.35
N ALA A 284 -2.96 -16.50 -4.66
CA ALA A 284 -1.52 -16.31 -4.50
C ALA A 284 -1.21 -15.96 -3.04
N ASP A 285 -1.46 -16.92 -2.14
CA ASP A 285 -1.35 -16.68 -0.70
C ASP A 285 0.06 -16.25 -0.28
N ASP A 286 1.09 -16.68 -1.00
CA ASP A 286 2.50 -16.33 -0.79
C ASP A 286 2.88 -14.90 -1.21
N ALA A 287 2.00 -14.20 -1.94
CA ALA A 287 2.21 -12.80 -2.31
C ALA A 287 2.03 -11.87 -1.10
N TRP A 288 1.12 -12.23 -0.20
CA TRP A 288 0.64 -11.39 0.90
C TRP A 288 1.31 -11.54 2.26
N PRO A 289 2.11 -12.57 2.62
CA PRO A 289 2.64 -12.66 3.97
C PRO A 289 3.62 -11.49 4.20
N ALA A 290 3.54 -10.87 5.38
CA ALA A 290 4.27 -9.64 5.78
C ALA A 290 3.89 -8.35 5.03
N VAL A 291 2.87 -8.39 4.18
CA VAL A 291 2.12 -7.22 3.73
C VAL A 291 0.79 -7.26 4.46
N ALA A 292 0.39 -6.20 5.16
CA ALA A 292 -0.92 -6.18 5.81
C ALA A 292 -2.01 -6.42 4.74
N GLY A 293 -2.64 -7.60 4.79
CA GLY A 293 -3.61 -8.06 3.79
C GLY A 293 -4.83 -7.15 3.74
N PHE A 294 -5.23 -6.71 4.92
CA PHE A 294 -6.03 -5.54 5.22
C PHE A 294 -5.35 -4.87 6.44
N CYS A 295 -5.31 -3.54 6.51
CA CYS A 295 -4.43 -2.81 7.45
C CYS A 295 -5.22 -2.32 8.65
#